data_AF-A0A959HBF8-F1
#
_entry.id   AF-A0A959HBF8-F1
#
_cell.length_a   1.000
_cell.length_b   1.000
_cell.length_c   1.000
_cell.angle_alpha   90.00
_cell.angle_beta   90.00
_cell.angle_gamma   90.00
#
_symmetry.space_group_name_H-M   'P 1'
#
loop_
_entity.id
_entity.type
_entity.pdbx_description
1 polymer ?
#
loop_
_entity_poly.entity_id
_entity_poly.type
_entity_poly.pdbx_seq_one_letter_code
_entity_poly.pdbx_strand_id
1 'polypeptide(L)'
;MELKYNGTPTHLNWKGSPRAIAFDAAGIREKLARTGQPCFILQDFRGRIGVSNEGELTTDGKGLQLLAMASALPPGQLGDPTFREDYNLKYAYKTGAMANGIASEELVIAIGRAGLLGSFGAAGLVPARVLQAIEKIQGELPHQTYAFNLIHSPNEAALEAGAVKLFLEKGVHVVEASAFLALTEHIVHYRVA
;
A
#
# COMPACT_ATOMS: atom_id res chain seq x y z
N MET A 1 16.96 23.43 -19.83
CA MET A 1 17.03 23.66 -18.38
C MET A 1 18.45 23.33 -17.95
N GLU A 2 19.14 24.26 -17.31
CA GLU A 2 20.51 24.02 -16.82
C GLU A 2 20.42 23.71 -15.32
N LEU A 3 20.67 22.47 -14.95
CA LEU A 3 20.68 22.06 -13.55
C LEU A 3 21.98 22.53 -12.88
N LYS A 4 21.86 23.03 -11.65
CA LYS A 4 22.99 23.38 -10.79
C LYS A 4 22.97 22.45 -9.57
N TYR A 5 24.10 21.82 -9.27
CA TYR A 5 24.27 20.99 -8.09
C TYR A 5 24.97 21.79 -7.00
N ASN A 6 24.33 21.91 -5.83
CA ASN A 6 24.83 22.70 -4.70
C ASN A 6 25.29 21.83 -3.51
N GLY A 7 25.35 20.51 -3.68
CA GLY A 7 25.80 19.56 -2.64
C GLY A 7 27.29 19.26 -2.72
N THR A 8 27.75 18.34 -1.87
CA THR A 8 29.09 17.76 -1.96
C THR A 8 29.05 16.52 -2.85
N PRO A 9 29.74 16.50 -4.00
CA PRO A 9 29.76 15.34 -4.87
C PRO A 9 30.26 14.10 -4.15
N THR A 10 29.77 12.93 -4.55
CA THR A 10 30.28 11.68 -4.00
C THR A 10 31.70 11.40 -4.51
N HIS A 11 32.43 10.53 -3.83
CA HIS A 11 33.70 9.99 -4.32
C HIS A 11 33.53 8.78 -5.26
N LEU A 12 32.31 8.55 -5.75
CA LEU A 12 31.98 7.43 -6.62
C LEU A 12 31.88 7.90 -8.08
N ASN A 13 32.16 6.96 -8.98
CA ASN A 13 31.92 7.10 -10.40
C ASN A 13 30.78 6.18 -10.82
N TRP A 14 30.24 6.46 -12.00
CA TRP A 14 29.19 5.67 -12.62
C TRP A 14 29.64 5.22 -14.01
N LYS A 15 29.41 3.95 -14.32
CA LYS A 15 29.61 3.36 -15.64
C LYS A 15 28.28 2.85 -16.19
N GLY A 16 28.00 3.20 -17.44
CA GLY A 16 26.81 2.73 -18.15
C GLY A 16 26.73 3.36 -19.53
N SER A 17 25.68 3.03 -20.26
CA SER A 17 25.45 3.59 -21.60
C SER A 17 25.17 5.09 -21.53
N PRO A 18 25.90 5.96 -22.25
CA PRO A 18 25.57 7.38 -22.33
C PRO A 18 24.16 7.65 -22.87
N ARG A 19 23.59 6.71 -23.65
CA ARG A 19 22.20 6.81 -24.16
C ARG A 19 21.16 6.63 -23.06
N ALA A 20 21.52 6.02 -21.94
CA ALA A 20 20.63 5.86 -20.80
C ALA A 20 20.49 7.15 -19.97
N ILE A 21 21.29 8.18 -20.24
CA ILE A 21 21.30 9.43 -19.48
C ILE A 21 20.34 10.45 -20.13
N ALA A 22 19.38 10.94 -19.35
CA ALA A 22 18.54 12.06 -19.75
C ALA A 22 19.14 13.38 -19.25
N PHE A 23 19.20 14.37 -20.14
CA PHE A 23 19.67 15.73 -19.83
C PHE A 23 18.57 16.79 -19.98
N ASP A 24 17.46 16.45 -20.63
CA ASP A 24 16.29 17.31 -20.77
C ASP A 24 15.29 17.09 -19.62
N ALA A 25 14.43 18.08 -19.38
CA ALA A 25 13.51 18.07 -18.24
C ALA A 25 12.46 16.95 -18.32
N ALA A 26 12.04 16.53 -19.52
CA ALA A 26 11.05 15.47 -19.67
C ALA A 26 11.65 14.10 -19.33
N GLY A 27 12.82 13.79 -19.90
CA GLY A 27 13.53 12.55 -19.59
C GLY A 27 13.97 12.47 -18.13
N ILE A 28 14.40 13.58 -17.53
CA ILE A 28 14.73 13.63 -16.10
C ILE A 28 13.49 13.33 -15.24
N ARG A 29 12.35 13.95 -15.54
CA ARG A 29 11.10 13.69 -14.81
C ARG A 29 10.67 12.22 -14.94
N GLU A 30 10.76 11.65 -16.13
CA GLU A 30 10.44 10.24 -16.37
C GLU A 30 11.30 9.34 -15.47
N LYS A 31 12.61 9.59 -15.40
CA LYS A 31 13.53 8.78 -14.59
C LYS A 31 13.32 8.94 -13.09
N LEU A 32 13.02 10.15 -12.63
CA LEU A 32 12.68 10.40 -11.23
C LEU A 32 11.36 9.73 -10.82
N ALA A 33 10.40 9.60 -11.74
CA ALA A 33 9.12 8.94 -11.48
C ALA A 33 9.24 7.40 -11.34
N ARG A 34 10.33 6.80 -11.81
CA ARG A 34 10.60 5.34 -11.71
C ARG A 34 11.19 4.96 -10.36
N THR A 35 10.43 5.18 -9.29
CA THR A 35 10.89 4.93 -7.89
C THR A 35 11.28 3.49 -7.60
N GLY A 36 10.78 2.52 -8.38
CA GLY A 36 11.19 1.11 -8.31
C GLY A 36 12.57 0.80 -8.92
N GLN A 37 13.24 1.80 -9.50
CA GLN A 37 14.60 1.69 -10.04
C GLN A 37 15.53 2.62 -9.26
N PRO A 38 16.84 2.32 -9.18
CA PRO A 38 17.78 3.31 -8.67
C PRO A 38 17.75 4.56 -9.53
N CYS A 39 18.14 5.70 -8.97
CA CYS A 39 18.23 6.96 -9.68
C CYS A 39 19.60 7.58 -9.41
N PHE A 40 20.41 7.73 -10.46
CA PHE A 40 21.75 8.30 -10.40
C PHE A 40 21.75 9.69 -11.00
N ILE A 41 22.28 10.66 -10.27
CA ILE A 41 22.51 12.03 -10.73
C ILE A 41 23.99 12.14 -11.08
N LEU A 42 24.28 12.44 -12.34
CA LEU A 42 25.61 12.31 -12.93
C LEU A 42 26.06 13.65 -13.52
N GLN A 43 27.36 13.93 -13.46
CA GLN A 43 27.97 14.99 -14.25
C GLN A 43 28.80 14.39 -15.39
N ASP A 44 28.51 14.81 -16.63
CA ASP A 44 29.32 14.43 -17.79
C ASP A 44 30.63 15.22 -17.88
N PHE A 45 31.54 14.81 -18.77
CA PHE A 45 32.83 15.49 -18.97
C PHE A 45 32.71 16.93 -19.50
N ARG A 46 31.51 17.36 -19.91
CA ARG A 46 31.21 18.73 -20.34
C ARG A 46 30.55 19.56 -19.22
N GLY A 47 30.47 19.02 -18.01
CA GLY A 47 29.87 19.67 -16.85
C GLY A 47 28.35 19.61 -16.80
N ARG A 48 27.68 18.95 -17.77
CA ARG A 48 26.22 18.85 -17.80
C ARG A 48 25.75 17.81 -16.79
N ILE A 49 24.66 18.12 -16.10
CA ILE A 49 24.03 17.19 -15.16
C ILE A 49 22.93 16.41 -15.87
N GLY A 50 23.00 15.09 -15.74
CA GLY A 50 22.00 14.17 -16.28
C GLY A 50 21.57 13.12 -15.26
N VAL A 51 20.51 12.39 -15.60
CA VAL A 51 19.90 11.37 -14.75
C VAL A 51 19.86 10.03 -15.47
N SER A 52 20.16 8.94 -14.76
CA SER A 52 20.02 7.55 -15.26
C SER A 52 19.35 6.68 -14.20
N ASN A 53 18.58 5.67 -14.63
CA ASN A 53 18.07 4.60 -13.75
C ASN A 53 18.84 3.28 -13.87
N GLU A 54 19.89 3.27 -14.69
CA GLU A 54 20.69 2.10 -15.02
C GLU A 54 22.17 2.43 -14.81
N GLY A 55 23.01 1.38 -14.89
CA GLY A 55 24.46 1.46 -14.75
C GLY A 55 24.96 1.03 -13.38
N GLU A 56 26.28 1.05 -13.23
CA GLU A 56 27.00 0.49 -12.09
C GLU A 56 27.88 1.55 -11.43
N LEU A 57 27.94 1.51 -10.10
CA LEU A 57 28.81 2.38 -9.32
C LEU A 57 30.21 1.79 -9.24
N THR A 58 31.23 2.63 -9.38
CA THR A 58 32.63 2.23 -9.29
C THR A 58 33.44 3.20 -8.44
N THR A 59 34.57 2.72 -7.93
CA THR A 59 35.55 3.50 -7.15
C THR A 59 36.90 3.64 -7.87
N ASP A 60 37.04 3.05 -9.05
CA ASP A 60 38.31 3.01 -9.82
C ASP A 60 38.61 4.30 -10.60
N GLY A 61 37.85 5.37 -10.35
CA GLY A 61 37.99 6.67 -11.02
C GLY A 61 37.51 6.68 -12.48
N LYS A 62 37.06 5.55 -13.02
CA LYS A 62 36.64 5.44 -14.42
C LYS A 62 35.13 5.61 -14.54
N GLY A 63 34.69 6.54 -15.37
CA GLY A 63 33.27 6.78 -15.65
C GLY A 63 32.87 8.24 -15.39
N LEU A 64 31.57 8.50 -15.36
CA LEU A 64 31.04 9.83 -15.04
C LEU A 64 31.04 10.06 -13.52
N GLN A 65 31.18 11.30 -13.08
CA GLN A 65 31.12 11.61 -11.65
C GLN A 65 29.69 11.44 -11.14
N LEU A 66 29.52 10.68 -10.06
CA LEU A 66 28.23 10.57 -9.36
C LEU A 66 28.07 11.74 -8.39
N LEU A 67 27.07 12.57 -8.62
CA LEU A 67 26.75 13.70 -7.76
C LEU A 67 25.82 13.29 -6.61
N ALA A 68 24.81 12.48 -6.89
CA ALA A 68 23.85 11.98 -5.90
C ALA A 68 23.21 10.68 -6.40
N MET A 69 22.61 9.91 -5.47
CA MET A 69 21.83 8.74 -5.82
C MET A 69 20.66 8.53 -4.88
N ALA A 70 19.61 7.88 -5.40
CA ALA A 70 18.56 7.24 -4.62
C ALA A 70 18.50 5.76 -5.00
N SER A 71 18.43 4.89 -3.98
CA SER A 71 18.18 3.46 -4.19
C SER A 71 16.75 3.23 -4.68
N ALA A 72 16.50 2.08 -5.30
CA ALA A 72 15.14 1.65 -5.62
C ALA A 72 14.30 1.54 -4.35
N LEU A 73 13.16 2.23 -4.32
CA LEU A 73 12.19 2.23 -3.23
C LEU A 73 10.79 1.93 -3.79
N PRO A 74 10.50 0.66 -4.12
CA PRO A 74 9.18 0.26 -4.60
C PRO A 74 8.12 0.45 -3.50
N PRO A 75 6.83 0.66 -3.86
CA PRO A 75 5.79 0.95 -2.85
C PRO A 75 5.58 -0.16 -1.81
N GLY A 76 5.98 -1.40 -2.10
CA GLY A 76 5.94 -2.52 -1.15
C GLY A 76 6.93 -2.39 0.02
N GLN A 77 7.90 -1.47 -0.06
CA GLN A 77 8.81 -1.16 1.06
C GLN A 77 8.27 -0.06 1.99
N LEU A 78 7.12 0.54 1.67
CA LEU A 78 6.48 1.52 2.55
C LEU A 78 5.58 0.82 3.57
N GLY A 79 5.69 1.24 4.83
CA GLY A 79 4.92 0.69 5.94
C GLY A 79 5.56 -0.52 6.60
N ASP A 80 4.78 -1.21 7.44
CA ASP A 80 5.24 -2.40 8.17
C ASP A 80 5.15 -3.64 7.26
N PRO A 81 6.25 -4.40 7.04
CA PRO A 81 6.20 -5.63 6.26
C PRO A 81 5.33 -6.72 6.90
N THR A 82 5.25 -6.77 8.23
CA THR A 82 4.46 -7.78 8.95
C THR A 82 2.96 -7.61 8.70
N PHE A 83 2.48 -6.37 8.54
CA PHE A 83 1.09 -6.10 8.15
C PHE A 83 0.74 -6.72 6.79
N ARG A 84 1.67 -6.71 5.83
CA ARG A 84 1.45 -7.34 4.52
C ARG A 84 1.48 -8.86 4.62
N GLU A 85 2.35 -9.41 5.44
CA GLU A 85 2.47 -10.84 5.68
C GLU A 85 1.22 -11.39 6.38
N ASP A 86 0.80 -10.76 7.49
CA ASP A 86 -0.35 -11.15 8.30
C ASP A 86 -1.67 -11.14 7.51
N TYR A 87 -1.85 -10.16 6.63
CA TYR A 87 -3.08 -9.99 5.85
C TYR A 87 -2.94 -10.43 4.38
N ASN A 88 -1.83 -11.06 3.99
CA ASN A 88 -1.56 -11.49 2.61
C ASN A 88 -1.78 -10.37 1.56
N LEU A 89 -1.11 -9.22 1.76
CA LEU A 89 -1.29 -8.01 0.94
C LEU A 89 -0.06 -7.67 0.11
N LYS A 90 -0.30 -6.99 -1.01
CA LYS A 90 0.73 -6.43 -1.89
C LYS A 90 1.36 -5.16 -1.30
N TYR A 91 0.55 -4.29 -0.69
CA TYR A 91 0.98 -3.03 -0.09
C TYR A 91 0.42 -2.86 1.32
N ALA A 92 1.14 -2.12 2.17
CA ALA A 92 0.70 -1.80 3.53
C ALA A 92 -0.36 -0.68 3.50
N TYR A 93 -1.53 -0.99 2.94
CA TYR A 93 -2.62 -0.03 2.77
C TYR A 93 -3.97 -0.71 2.91
N LYS A 94 -4.92 0.04 3.47
CA LYS A 94 -6.30 -0.38 3.68
C LYS A 94 -7.26 0.77 3.35
N THR A 95 -8.40 0.47 2.74
CA THR A 95 -9.53 1.40 2.71
C THR A 95 -10.39 1.19 3.96
N GLY A 96 -10.63 2.26 4.72
CA GLY A 96 -11.50 2.21 5.89
C GLY A 96 -12.96 1.98 5.50
N ALA A 97 -13.73 1.41 6.44
CA ALA A 97 -15.16 1.26 6.27
C ALA A 97 -15.88 2.61 6.18
N MET A 98 -16.93 2.65 5.38
CA MET A 98 -17.84 3.79 5.23
C MET A 98 -19.27 3.26 5.36
N ALA A 99 -20.02 3.76 6.35
CA ALA A 99 -21.29 3.21 6.80
C ALA A 99 -22.36 3.07 5.69
N ASN A 100 -23.42 2.32 5.99
CA ASN A 100 -24.57 2.08 5.11
C ASN A 100 -24.19 1.50 3.74
N GLY A 101 -23.11 0.71 3.67
CA GLY A 101 -22.62 0.11 2.44
C GLY A 101 -21.98 1.11 1.47
N ILE A 102 -21.61 2.32 1.90
CA ILE A 102 -20.82 3.25 1.07
C ILE A 102 -19.48 2.61 0.72
N ALA A 103 -18.84 1.95 1.68
CA ALA A 103 -17.78 0.99 1.39
C ALA A 103 -18.45 -0.31 0.93
N SER A 104 -18.83 -0.34 -0.35
CA SER A 104 -19.66 -1.38 -0.95
C SER A 104 -18.90 -2.67 -1.24
N GLU A 105 -19.63 -3.72 -1.63
CA GLU A 105 -19.01 -4.96 -2.09
C GLU A 105 -18.12 -4.72 -3.31
N GLU A 106 -18.54 -3.90 -4.27
CA GLU A 106 -17.76 -3.58 -5.46
C GLU A 106 -16.43 -2.93 -5.09
N LEU A 107 -16.43 -2.01 -4.13
CA LEU A 107 -15.20 -1.39 -3.65
C LEU A 107 -14.29 -2.43 -2.99
N VAL A 108 -14.81 -3.22 -2.05
CA VAL A 108 -14.02 -4.22 -1.34
C VAL A 108 -13.45 -5.28 -2.29
N ILE A 109 -14.24 -5.74 -3.25
CA ILE A 109 -13.80 -6.70 -4.29
C ILE A 109 -12.71 -6.08 -5.17
N ALA A 110 -12.87 -4.84 -5.61
CA ALA A 110 -11.86 -4.17 -6.43
C ALA A 110 -10.53 -3.99 -5.66
N ILE A 111 -10.60 -3.57 -4.40
CA ILE A 111 -9.44 -3.42 -3.51
C ILE A 111 -8.77 -4.79 -3.23
N GLY A 112 -9.56 -5.81 -2.90
CA GLY A 112 -9.06 -7.16 -2.65
C GLY A 112 -8.33 -7.75 -3.87
N ARG A 113 -8.92 -7.61 -5.07
CA ARG A 113 -8.29 -8.02 -6.35
C ARG A 113 -6.99 -7.29 -6.66
N ALA A 114 -6.84 -6.05 -6.18
CA ALA A 114 -5.61 -5.28 -6.30
C ALA A 114 -4.52 -5.70 -5.29
N GLY A 115 -4.81 -6.66 -4.40
CA GLY A 115 -3.91 -7.10 -3.34
C GLY A 115 -3.85 -6.13 -2.17
N LEU A 116 -4.95 -5.44 -1.88
CA LEU A 116 -5.09 -4.47 -0.80
C LEU A 116 -6.22 -4.89 0.14
N LEU A 117 -6.25 -4.35 1.36
CA LEU A 117 -7.29 -4.68 2.33
C LEU A 117 -8.46 -3.70 2.26
N GLY A 118 -9.65 -4.21 1.91
CA GLY A 118 -10.90 -3.44 1.93
C GLY A 118 -11.78 -3.82 3.11
N SER A 119 -12.37 -2.84 3.79
CA SER A 119 -13.30 -3.05 4.90
C SER A 119 -14.73 -2.69 4.49
N PHE A 120 -15.63 -3.67 4.49
CA PHE A 120 -17.03 -3.47 4.12
C PHE A 120 -17.77 -2.62 5.16
N GLY A 121 -18.56 -1.67 4.68
CA GLY A 121 -19.34 -0.72 5.48
C GLY A 121 -20.61 -1.30 6.09
N ALA A 122 -20.50 -2.23 7.03
CA ALA A 122 -21.65 -2.92 7.62
C ALA A 122 -22.52 -2.05 8.56
N ALA A 123 -21.96 -0.99 9.15
CA ALA A 123 -22.67 -0.12 10.07
C ALA A 123 -23.99 0.42 9.47
N GLY A 124 -25.10 0.30 10.21
CA GLY A 124 -26.43 0.77 9.78
C GLY A 124 -27.18 -0.16 8.82
N LEU A 125 -26.59 -1.28 8.40
CA LEU A 125 -27.25 -2.26 7.54
C LEU A 125 -27.93 -3.35 8.38
N VAL A 126 -29.08 -3.82 7.91
CA VAL A 126 -29.79 -4.96 8.51
C VAL A 126 -29.01 -6.28 8.33
N PRO A 127 -29.13 -7.26 9.24
CA PRO A 127 -28.34 -8.51 9.17
C PRO A 127 -28.44 -9.26 7.84
N ALA A 128 -29.63 -9.31 7.24
CA ALA A 128 -29.83 -9.95 5.94
C ALA A 128 -28.99 -9.30 4.81
N ARG A 129 -28.81 -7.98 4.87
CA ARG A 129 -28.00 -7.24 3.89
C ARG A 129 -26.51 -7.48 4.09
N VAL A 130 -26.07 -7.58 5.34
CA VAL A 130 -24.68 -7.93 5.70
C VAL A 130 -24.36 -9.34 5.24
N LEU A 131 -25.26 -10.31 5.46
CA LEU A 131 -25.12 -11.68 4.98
C LEU A 131 -24.92 -11.74 3.46
N GLN A 132 -25.76 -11.04 2.69
CA GLN A 132 -25.62 -10.94 1.23
C GLN A 132 -24.24 -10.38 0.82
N ALA A 133 -23.75 -9.37 1.54
CA ALA A 133 -22.43 -8.80 1.27
C ALA A 133 -21.30 -9.81 1.52
N ILE A 134 -21.38 -10.57 2.62
CA ILE A 134 -20.40 -11.61 2.96
C ILE A 134 -20.33 -12.64 1.84
N GLU A 135 -21.49 -13.19 1.45
CA GLU A 135 -21.56 -14.25 0.44
C GLU A 135 -21.03 -13.78 -0.92
N LYS A 136 -21.36 -12.55 -1.32
CA LYS A 136 -20.84 -11.95 -2.56
C LYS A 136 -19.32 -11.72 -2.51
N ILE A 137 -18.82 -11.11 -1.43
CA ILE A 137 -17.39 -10.80 -1.30
C ILE A 137 -16.57 -12.09 -1.25
N GLN A 138 -17.00 -13.10 -0.49
CA GLN A 138 -16.34 -14.41 -0.43
C GLN A 138 -16.33 -15.13 -1.78
N GLY A 139 -17.45 -15.08 -2.51
CA GLY A 139 -17.53 -15.68 -3.84
C GLY A 139 -16.56 -15.06 -4.85
N GLU A 140 -16.33 -13.74 -4.74
CA GLU A 140 -15.47 -12.99 -5.67
C GLU A 140 -14.00 -12.91 -5.22
N LEU A 141 -13.73 -13.13 -3.92
CA LEU A 141 -12.42 -13.10 -3.27
C LEU A 141 -12.12 -14.43 -2.52
N PRO A 142 -11.97 -15.56 -3.22
CA PRO A 142 -11.81 -16.87 -2.58
C PRO A 142 -10.49 -17.01 -1.80
N HIS A 143 -9.49 -16.17 -2.08
CA HIS A 143 -8.15 -16.26 -1.50
C HIS A 143 -7.62 -14.92 -0.96
N GLN A 144 -8.28 -13.81 -1.29
CA GLN A 144 -7.85 -12.48 -0.89
C GLN A 144 -8.46 -12.13 0.46
N THR A 145 -7.66 -11.48 1.30
CA THR A 145 -8.13 -10.99 2.60
C THR A 145 -9.05 -9.78 2.40
N TYR A 146 -10.18 -9.80 3.08
CA TYR A 146 -11.11 -8.67 3.20
C TYR A 146 -11.51 -8.51 4.66
N ALA A 147 -12.00 -7.33 5.01
CA ALA A 147 -12.49 -7.04 6.35
C ALA A 147 -13.97 -6.64 6.33
N PHE A 148 -14.63 -6.79 7.47
CA PHE A 148 -15.94 -6.21 7.72
C PHE A 148 -15.88 -5.25 8.90
N ASN A 149 -16.61 -4.15 8.82
CA ASN A 149 -16.74 -3.25 9.95
C ASN A 149 -17.58 -3.88 11.06
N LEU A 150 -17.04 -3.89 12.28
CA LEU A 150 -17.82 -4.11 13.50
C LEU A 150 -17.87 -2.76 14.23
N ILE A 151 -19.04 -2.11 14.18
CA ILE A 151 -19.23 -0.83 14.86
C ILE A 151 -19.84 -1.06 16.24
N HIS A 152 -19.27 -0.41 17.25
CA HIS A 152 -19.83 -0.45 18.59
C HIS A 152 -21.20 0.23 18.62
N SER A 153 -22.19 -0.46 19.18
CA SER A 153 -23.57 0.01 19.30
C SER A 153 -24.00 0.00 20.77
N PRO A 154 -23.62 1.02 21.57
CA PRO A 154 -23.78 1.00 23.04
C PRO A 154 -25.23 0.87 23.50
N ASN A 155 -26.18 1.41 22.72
CA ASN A 155 -27.61 1.31 23.03
C ASN A 155 -28.25 0.01 22.51
N GLU A 156 -27.53 -0.78 21.73
CA GLU A 156 -28.06 -1.94 20.99
C GLU A 156 -27.04 -3.10 20.96
N ALA A 157 -26.63 -3.58 22.13
CA ALA A 157 -25.66 -4.68 22.26
C ALA A 157 -26.01 -5.95 21.45
N ALA A 158 -27.30 -6.22 21.28
CA ALA A 158 -27.78 -7.35 20.46
C ALA A 158 -27.37 -7.26 18.99
N LEU A 159 -27.21 -6.05 18.42
CA LEU A 159 -26.71 -5.87 17.06
C LEU A 159 -25.23 -6.26 16.95
N GLU A 160 -24.43 -5.87 17.93
CA GLU A 160 -23.01 -6.21 17.98
C GLU A 160 -22.81 -7.73 18.16
N ALA A 161 -23.57 -8.34 19.08
CA ALA A 161 -23.58 -9.78 19.28
C ALA A 161 -24.00 -10.54 18.02
N GLY A 162 -25.06 -10.07 17.35
CA GLY A 162 -25.58 -10.66 16.11
C GLY A 162 -24.60 -10.56 14.96
N ALA A 163 -23.90 -9.43 14.81
CA ALA A 163 -22.84 -9.26 13.82
C ALA A 163 -21.67 -10.20 14.07
N VAL A 164 -21.18 -10.30 15.32
CA VAL A 164 -20.11 -11.23 15.70
C VAL A 164 -20.51 -12.68 15.41
N LYS A 165 -21.72 -13.09 15.81
CA LYS A 165 -22.24 -14.42 15.51
C LYS A 165 -22.24 -14.70 14.01
N LEU A 166 -22.77 -13.77 13.21
CA LEU A 166 -22.81 -13.90 11.75
C LEU A 166 -21.40 -14.01 11.14
N PHE A 167 -20.46 -13.19 11.60
CA PHE A 167 -19.08 -13.20 11.12
C PHE A 167 -18.38 -14.52 11.41
N LEU A 168 -18.54 -15.06 12.63
CA LEU A 168 -18.01 -16.37 13.00
C LEU A 168 -18.66 -17.50 12.19
N GLU A 169 -19.99 -17.51 12.07
CA GLU A 169 -20.73 -18.52 11.30
C GLU A 169 -20.34 -18.55 9.81
N LYS A 170 -19.97 -17.40 9.25
CA LYS A 170 -19.60 -17.26 7.83
C LYS A 170 -18.08 -17.28 7.60
N GLY A 171 -17.25 -17.45 8.63
CA GLY A 171 -15.79 -17.48 8.48
C GLY A 171 -15.21 -16.14 8.00
N VAL A 172 -15.75 -15.02 8.47
CA VAL A 172 -15.09 -13.71 8.32
C VAL A 172 -13.95 -13.67 9.33
N HIS A 173 -12.71 -13.57 8.85
CA HIS A 173 -11.51 -13.66 9.70
C HIS A 173 -10.92 -12.30 10.10
N VAL A 174 -11.28 -11.22 9.40
CA VAL A 174 -10.78 -9.88 9.70
C VAL A 174 -11.95 -8.93 9.95
N VAL A 175 -11.89 -8.21 11.07
CA VAL A 175 -12.82 -7.13 11.39
C VAL A 175 -12.10 -5.82 11.61
N GLU A 176 -12.71 -4.74 11.14
CA GLU A 176 -12.39 -3.38 11.55
C GLU A 176 -13.31 -2.99 12.71
N ALA A 177 -12.81 -3.12 13.94
CA ALA A 177 -13.53 -2.69 15.14
C ALA A 177 -13.44 -1.16 15.28
N SER A 178 -14.59 -0.47 15.27
CA SER A 178 -14.65 1.00 15.31
C SER A 178 -15.69 1.52 16.31
N ALA A 179 -15.48 2.74 16.79
CA ALA A 179 -16.35 3.43 17.77
C ALA A 179 -16.46 2.75 19.16
N PHE A 180 -15.64 1.74 19.44
CA PHE A 180 -15.54 1.13 20.78
C PHE A 180 -14.96 2.13 21.78
N LEU A 181 -15.62 2.27 22.93
CA LEU A 181 -15.12 3.06 24.06
C LEU A 181 -14.27 2.21 25.02
N ALA A 182 -14.51 0.90 25.01
CA ALA A 182 -13.81 -0.11 25.78
C ALA A 182 -13.99 -1.48 25.09
N LEU A 183 -13.33 -2.51 25.59
CA LEU A 183 -13.63 -3.88 25.20
C LEU A 183 -15.07 -4.25 25.60
N THR A 184 -15.73 -4.99 24.73
CA THR A 184 -17.02 -5.64 25.01
C THR A 184 -16.82 -7.15 25.01
N GLU A 185 -17.76 -7.88 25.61
CA GLU A 185 -17.76 -9.34 25.52
C GLU A 185 -17.83 -9.84 24.07
N HIS A 186 -18.46 -9.10 23.15
CA HIS A 186 -18.63 -9.52 21.76
C HIS A 186 -17.34 -9.41 20.95
N ILE A 187 -16.60 -8.30 21.03
CA ILE A 187 -15.31 -8.18 20.33
C ILE A 187 -14.28 -9.13 20.94
N VAL A 188 -14.34 -9.37 22.25
CA VAL A 188 -13.49 -10.38 22.91
C VAL A 188 -13.85 -11.78 22.41
N HIS A 189 -15.13 -12.13 22.34
CA HIS A 189 -15.59 -13.42 21.82
C HIS A 189 -15.11 -13.65 20.39
N TYR A 190 -15.29 -12.68 19.49
CA TYR A 190 -14.78 -12.77 18.12
C TYR A 190 -13.27 -13.04 18.06
N ARG A 191 -12.49 -12.41 18.95
CA ARG A 191 -11.03 -12.51 18.95
C ARG A 191 -10.50 -13.88 19.38
N VAL A 192 -11.22 -14.61 20.22
CA VAL A 192 -10.74 -15.86 20.85
C VAL A 192 -11.46 -17.12 20.38
N ALA A 193 -12.50 -16.98 19.55
CA ALA A 193 -13.27 -18.08 18.99
C ALA A 193 -12.53 -18.86 17.88
#